data_AF-A0A925NEA2-F1
#
_entry.id   AF-A0A925NEA2-F1
#
_cell.length_a   1.000
_cell.length_b   1.000
_cell.length_c   1.000
_cell.angle_alpha   90.00
_cell.angle_beta   90.00
_cell.angle_gamma   90.00
#
_symmetry.space_group_name_H-M   'P 1'
#
loop_
_entity.id
_entity.type
_entity.pdbx_description
1 polymer ?
#
loop_
_entity_poly.entity_id
_entity_poly.type
_entity_poly.pdbx_seq_one_letter_code
_entity_poly.pdbx_strand_id
1 'polypeptide(L)'
;MPRKSAISDMVRTFLFAVSIPLLAACNPEQHLAWSPDGKVLAVIGTDGLRISTNGGTKLSEPIDASAGLLSWFGDSKRLLVVSGTNAQNWSDVQKKIDKSELDKIKTCAKQLKDALEKCDGNFTRCREMLKQTGITADYIPEALHYLRTTDDAVMTKMLGNSWQSLKLAETQVVSLQIGELSKNSLELKEPIFNTSKKLESAKVSPTNEYISVVDTDRNLRIFGVEQREKGWRALSKVVTTLPDWDANTNVLYVVRQKTIPGEPKNEMQELVALKIDYKKEAQIAYEHLANVHNSNQKLRATASGDIYLMASDVGFAALKKSKGYSPVGLYNFNLASAKARKLYSPSTNEGISSFEVSPDGKFIAISSNSGLVKILSSKDGKVRSTVAQQVKGAGVIYAPVWRNNDELCFQHVFPNKNTSRLELYSLETSTTKELSANWPSKAIVGILNETESSSMSLDDMMNELRTGKP
;
A
#
# COMPACT_ATOMS: atom_id res chain seq x y z
N MET A 1 -45.61 7.04 31.97
CA MET A 1 -45.29 6.50 30.63
C MET A 1 -43.80 6.64 30.38
N PRO A 2 -43.02 5.55 30.23
CA PRO A 2 -41.59 5.67 30.00
C PRO A 2 -41.33 6.02 28.53
N ARG A 3 -40.47 7.03 28.30
CA ARG A 3 -39.96 7.38 26.96
C ARG A 3 -39.13 6.21 26.45
N LYS A 4 -39.65 5.49 25.45
CA LYS A 4 -38.86 4.56 24.63
C LYS A 4 -37.78 5.38 23.93
N SER A 5 -36.51 5.04 24.19
CA SER A 5 -35.35 5.66 23.58
C SER A 5 -35.31 5.34 22.08
N ALA A 6 -35.31 6.37 21.24
CA ALA A 6 -35.20 6.30 19.78
C ALA A 6 -33.81 5.81 19.27
N ILE A 7 -33.00 5.19 20.13
CA ILE A 7 -31.63 4.72 19.81
C ILE A 7 -31.64 3.24 19.37
N SER A 8 -32.77 2.54 19.50
CA SER A 8 -32.86 1.08 19.29
C SER A 8 -33.00 0.63 17.83
N ASP A 9 -33.55 1.46 16.93
CA ASP A 9 -34.00 0.96 15.62
C ASP A 9 -33.02 1.21 14.46
N MET A 10 -31.95 1.97 14.69
CA MET A 10 -30.90 2.19 13.68
C MET A 10 -29.85 1.07 13.63
N VAL A 11 -29.87 0.14 14.59
CA VAL A 11 -28.84 -0.90 14.78
C VAL A 11 -29.26 -2.29 14.27
N ARG A 12 -30.56 -2.51 13.97
CA ARG A 12 -31.10 -3.87 13.74
C ARG A 12 -31.21 -4.31 12.27
N THR A 13 -31.02 -3.44 11.29
CA THR A 13 -31.22 -3.78 9.87
C THR A 13 -29.91 -3.72 9.09
N PHE A 14 -28.94 -4.59 9.40
CA PHE A 14 -27.79 -4.86 8.53
C PHE A 14 -27.16 -6.21 8.92
N LEU A 15 -27.65 -7.29 8.31
CA LEU A 15 -27.11 -8.65 8.48
C LEU A 15 -27.17 -9.39 7.15
N PHE A 16 -26.03 -10.00 6.82
CA PHE A 16 -25.65 -10.74 5.60
C PHE A 16 -25.18 -9.91 4.40
N ALA A 17 -23.99 -9.31 4.54
CA ALA A 17 -23.10 -9.08 3.41
C ALA A 17 -21.88 -9.99 3.56
N VAL A 18 -21.65 -10.83 2.55
CA VAL A 18 -20.48 -11.72 2.41
C VAL A 18 -19.22 -10.89 2.62
N SER A 19 -18.52 -11.14 3.73
CA SER A 19 -17.37 -10.36 4.19
C SER A 19 -16.08 -11.14 3.90
N ILE A 20 -15.55 -11.03 2.67
CA ILE A 20 -14.21 -11.51 2.28
C ILE A 20 -13.68 -10.60 1.14
N PRO A 21 -12.49 -9.96 1.22
CA PRO A 21 -11.98 -9.15 2.33
C PRO A 21 -11.47 -7.74 1.88
N LEU A 22 -11.57 -6.76 2.78
CA LEU A 22 -11.04 -5.37 2.65
C LEU A 22 -9.50 -5.29 2.76
N LEU A 23 -8.80 -6.10 1.98
CA LEU A 23 -7.37 -5.91 1.62
C LEU A 23 -7.22 -5.33 0.22
N ALA A 24 -8.26 -4.66 -0.28
CA ALA A 24 -8.05 -3.58 -1.22
C ALA A 24 -7.27 -2.48 -0.47
N ALA A 25 -5.98 -2.74 -0.23
CA ALA A 25 -5.01 -1.68 -0.05
C ALA A 25 -5.31 -0.72 -1.20
N CYS A 26 -5.57 0.55 -0.91
CA CYS A 26 -5.87 1.58 -1.92
C CYS A 26 -4.67 1.83 -2.87
N ASN A 27 -3.75 0.88 -2.99
CA ASN A 27 -2.57 0.91 -3.81
C ASN A 27 -2.69 -0.14 -4.92
N PRO A 28 -3.43 0.19 -5.98
CA PRO A 28 -3.72 -0.76 -7.05
C PRO A 28 -2.49 -1.23 -7.82
N GLU A 29 -1.35 -0.56 -7.65
CA GLU A 29 -0.07 -0.90 -8.28
C GLU A 29 0.44 -2.29 -7.91
N GLN A 30 -0.05 -2.87 -6.82
CA GLN A 30 0.45 -4.14 -6.29
C GLN A 30 -0.44 -5.33 -6.64
N HIS A 31 -1.49 -5.13 -7.45
CA HIS A 31 -2.37 -6.22 -7.87
C HIS A 31 -1.84 -6.99 -9.08
N LEU A 32 -0.91 -6.41 -9.84
CA LEU A 32 -0.34 -7.08 -11.01
C LEU A 32 1.15 -6.77 -11.11
N ALA A 33 1.94 -7.82 -11.31
CA ALA A 33 3.38 -7.73 -11.40
C ALA A 33 3.96 -8.79 -12.34
N TRP A 34 4.77 -8.36 -13.30
CA TRP A 34 5.59 -9.26 -14.10
C TRP A 34 6.86 -9.66 -13.35
N SER A 35 7.29 -10.91 -13.50
CA SER A 35 8.62 -11.33 -13.08
C SER A 35 9.68 -10.47 -13.80
N PRO A 36 10.84 -10.23 -13.19
CA PRO A 36 11.90 -9.42 -13.81
C PRO A 36 12.33 -9.89 -15.21
N ASP A 37 12.24 -11.19 -15.50
CA ASP A 37 12.51 -11.76 -16.83
C ASP A 37 11.31 -11.69 -17.81
N GLY A 38 10.18 -11.11 -17.38
CA GLY A 38 8.98 -10.90 -18.18
C GLY A 38 8.20 -12.17 -18.56
N LYS A 39 8.54 -13.33 -17.97
CA LYS A 39 7.92 -14.62 -18.36
C LYS A 39 6.67 -14.96 -17.56
N VAL A 40 6.59 -14.49 -16.31
CA VAL A 40 5.52 -14.85 -15.39
C VAL A 40 4.77 -13.60 -14.97
N LEU A 41 3.44 -13.68 -15.03
CA LEU A 41 2.55 -12.64 -14.52
C LEU A 41 1.92 -13.12 -13.21
N ALA A 42 2.01 -12.32 -12.14
CA ALA A 42 1.20 -12.52 -10.94
C ALA A 42 0.04 -11.52 -10.96
N VAL A 43 -1.15 -11.97 -10.57
CA VAL A 43 -2.39 -11.18 -10.54
C VAL A 43 -3.15 -11.46 -9.25
N ILE A 44 -3.56 -10.42 -8.52
CA ILE A 44 -4.51 -10.50 -7.40
C ILE A 44 -5.88 -10.07 -7.91
N GLY A 45 -6.81 -11.03 -7.99
CA GLY A 45 -8.23 -10.78 -8.20
C GLY A 45 -9.01 -10.75 -6.89
N THR A 46 -10.34 -10.66 -6.97
CA THR A 46 -11.20 -10.78 -5.76
C THR A 46 -11.22 -12.17 -5.15
N ASP A 47 -10.77 -13.19 -5.89
CA ASP A 47 -10.58 -14.54 -5.37
C ASP A 47 -9.14 -14.88 -5.02
N GLY A 48 -8.26 -13.87 -5.00
CA GLY A 48 -6.88 -13.98 -4.53
C GLY A 48 -5.83 -14.02 -5.62
N LEU A 49 -4.64 -14.48 -5.22
CA LEU A 49 -3.45 -14.56 -6.07
C LEU A 49 -3.57 -15.67 -7.11
N ARG A 50 -3.31 -15.35 -8.38
CA ARG A 50 -3.15 -16.26 -9.51
C ARG A 50 -1.84 -15.95 -10.23
N ILE A 51 -1.31 -16.91 -10.99
CA ILE A 51 -0.14 -16.70 -11.87
C ILE A 51 -0.44 -17.07 -13.32
N SER A 52 0.33 -16.53 -14.27
CA SER A 52 0.37 -16.98 -15.66
C SER A 52 1.81 -17.20 -16.09
N THR A 53 2.13 -18.40 -16.57
CA THR A 53 3.40 -18.73 -17.23
C THR A 53 3.32 -18.68 -18.76
N ASN A 54 2.15 -18.31 -19.32
CA ASN A 54 1.88 -18.28 -20.76
C ASN A 54 1.73 -16.85 -21.30
N GLY A 55 2.67 -15.96 -20.93
CA GLY A 55 2.63 -14.56 -21.37
C GLY A 55 1.34 -13.83 -20.99
N GLY A 56 0.74 -14.18 -19.85
CA GLY A 56 -0.42 -13.47 -19.28
C GLY A 56 -1.78 -13.86 -19.84
N THR A 57 -1.88 -14.73 -20.85
CA THR A 57 -3.18 -15.01 -21.52
C THR A 57 -4.07 -16.03 -20.79
N LYS A 58 -3.48 -16.85 -19.93
CA LYS A 58 -4.17 -17.87 -19.14
C LYS A 58 -3.67 -17.83 -17.69
N LEU A 59 -4.58 -17.65 -16.75
CA LEU A 59 -4.30 -17.68 -15.31
C LEU A 59 -4.43 -19.10 -14.75
N SER A 60 -3.65 -19.42 -13.72
CA SER A 60 -3.83 -20.58 -12.85
C SER A 60 -5.11 -20.48 -12.04
N GLU A 61 -5.50 -21.55 -11.35
CA GLU A 61 -6.44 -21.46 -10.22
C GLU A 61 -5.90 -20.54 -9.10
N PRO A 62 -6.77 -20.03 -8.20
CA PRO A 62 -6.32 -19.22 -7.07
C PRO A 62 -5.36 -20.01 -6.19
N ILE A 63 -4.25 -19.38 -5.84
CA ILE A 63 -3.19 -19.91 -4.97
C ILE A 63 -3.45 -19.49 -3.52
N ASP A 64 -3.84 -18.23 -3.33
CA ASP A 64 -4.12 -17.67 -2.00
C ASP A 64 -5.23 -16.63 -2.08
N ALA A 65 -6.41 -16.98 -1.56
CA ALA A 65 -7.60 -16.14 -1.52
C ALA A 65 -7.44 -14.85 -0.69
N SER A 66 -6.38 -14.77 0.13
CA SER A 66 -6.14 -13.68 1.07
C SER A 66 -4.99 -12.75 0.69
N ALA A 67 -4.36 -12.98 -0.47
CA ALA A 67 -3.27 -12.14 -0.94
C ALA A 67 -3.74 -10.70 -1.25
N GLY A 68 -2.97 -9.71 -0.78
CA GLY A 68 -3.22 -8.28 -0.99
C GLY A 68 -2.05 -7.52 -1.62
N LEU A 69 -0.79 -7.94 -1.41
CA LEU A 69 0.37 -7.29 -2.03
C LEU A 69 1.36 -8.32 -2.61
N LEU A 70 2.12 -7.89 -3.62
CA LEU A 70 3.09 -8.68 -4.36
C LEU A 70 4.43 -7.94 -4.51
N SER A 71 5.54 -8.67 -4.49
CA SER A 71 6.81 -8.19 -5.05
C SER A 71 7.68 -9.35 -5.53
N TRP A 72 8.05 -9.37 -6.80
CA TRP A 72 8.98 -10.37 -7.31
C TRP A 72 10.37 -10.17 -6.73
N PHE A 73 11.07 -11.29 -6.52
CA PHE A 73 12.52 -11.30 -6.33
C PHE A 73 13.22 -11.14 -7.69
N GLY A 74 14.41 -10.54 -7.69
CA GLY A 74 15.24 -10.33 -8.87
C GLY A 74 15.61 -11.62 -9.62
N ASP A 75 15.53 -12.76 -8.96
CA ASP A 75 15.79 -14.09 -9.55
C ASP A 75 14.66 -14.63 -10.43
N SER A 76 13.49 -13.95 -10.47
CA SER A 76 12.28 -14.38 -11.21
C SER A 76 11.74 -15.76 -10.81
N LYS A 77 12.20 -16.32 -9.68
CA LYS A 77 11.80 -17.64 -9.17
C LYS A 77 11.05 -17.54 -7.85
N ARG A 78 11.23 -16.44 -7.12
CA ARG A 78 10.53 -16.21 -5.86
C ARG A 78 9.61 -15.00 -5.95
N LEU A 79 8.48 -15.07 -5.24
CA LEU A 79 7.49 -14.01 -5.13
C LEU A 79 7.24 -13.74 -3.65
N LEU A 80 7.46 -12.50 -3.22
CA LEU A 80 6.94 -12.04 -1.93
C LEU A 80 5.44 -11.85 -2.05
N VAL A 81 4.69 -12.46 -1.13
CA VAL A 81 3.23 -12.35 -1.03
C VAL A 81 2.89 -11.84 0.35
N VAL A 82 2.02 -10.84 0.40
CA VAL A 82 1.44 -10.31 1.65
C VAL A 82 -0.02 -10.72 1.66
N SER A 83 -0.43 -11.45 2.69
CA SER A 83 -1.76 -12.04 2.80
C SER A 83 -2.39 -11.72 4.15
N GLY A 84 -3.71 -11.56 4.24
CA GLY A 84 -4.38 -11.27 5.52
C GLY A 84 -5.40 -12.32 5.91
N THR A 85 -5.22 -12.90 7.10
CA THR A 85 -6.16 -13.88 7.66
C THR A 85 -6.96 -13.29 8.80
N ASN A 86 -8.28 -13.48 8.80
CA ASN A 86 -9.13 -13.07 9.91
C ASN A 86 -8.84 -13.95 11.14
N ALA A 87 -8.48 -13.33 12.26
CA ALA A 87 -8.42 -13.95 13.57
C ALA A 87 -9.80 -13.82 14.25
N GLN A 88 -10.31 -14.95 14.74
CA GLN A 88 -11.65 -15.00 15.34
C GLN A 88 -11.61 -14.64 16.83
N ASN A 89 -10.47 -14.82 17.48
CA ASN A 89 -10.29 -14.59 18.90
C ASN A 89 -8.85 -14.17 19.22
N TRP A 90 -8.63 -13.72 20.45
CA TRP A 90 -7.31 -13.29 20.92
C TRP A 90 -6.24 -14.40 20.88
N SER A 91 -6.60 -15.66 21.12
CA SER A 91 -5.64 -16.79 21.06
C SER A 91 -5.06 -16.95 19.65
N ASP A 92 -5.89 -16.77 18.62
CA ASP A 92 -5.45 -16.82 17.23
C ASP A 92 -4.49 -15.68 16.89
N VAL A 93 -4.80 -14.46 17.34
CA VAL A 93 -3.90 -13.29 17.21
C VAL A 93 -2.58 -13.61 17.90
N GLN A 94 -2.63 -13.98 19.18
CA GLN A 94 -1.46 -14.23 20.03
C GLN A 94 -0.49 -15.27 19.47
N LYS A 95 -0.99 -16.31 18.79
CA LYS A 95 -0.15 -17.35 18.19
C LYS A 95 0.57 -16.89 16.93
N LYS A 96 0.02 -15.89 16.23
CA LYS A 96 0.51 -15.50 14.91
C LYS A 96 1.43 -14.29 14.96
N ILE A 97 1.14 -13.27 15.78
CA ILE A 97 1.88 -12.00 15.74
C ILE A 97 3.14 -12.02 16.63
N ASP A 98 4.09 -11.14 16.28
CA ASP A 98 5.35 -10.99 17.00
C ASP A 98 5.17 -10.59 18.47
N LYS A 99 6.07 -11.09 19.33
CA LYS A 99 6.08 -10.76 20.78
C LYS A 99 6.14 -9.25 21.06
N SER A 100 6.95 -8.51 20.31
CA SER A 100 7.07 -7.06 20.49
C SER A 100 5.78 -6.31 20.16
N GLU A 101 5.00 -6.83 19.22
CA GLU A 101 3.69 -6.30 18.87
C GLU A 101 2.63 -6.70 19.90
N LEU A 102 2.70 -7.93 20.43
CA LEU A 102 1.84 -8.37 21.53
C LEU A 102 1.96 -7.45 22.76
N ASP A 103 3.18 -7.06 23.12
CA ASP A 103 3.41 -6.19 24.26
C ASP A 103 2.82 -4.78 24.02
N LYS A 104 2.86 -4.28 22.78
CA LYS A 104 2.21 -3.01 22.40
C LYS A 104 0.69 -3.12 22.46
N ILE A 105 0.10 -4.21 21.99
CA ILE A 105 -1.35 -4.44 22.06
C ILE A 105 -1.81 -4.52 23.51
N LYS A 106 -1.09 -5.25 24.37
CA LYS A 106 -1.39 -5.30 25.81
C LYS A 106 -1.27 -3.94 26.48
N THR A 107 -0.24 -3.17 26.12
CA THR A 107 -0.07 -1.79 26.60
C THR A 107 -1.24 -0.91 26.16
N CYS A 108 -1.63 -0.99 24.89
CA CYS A 108 -2.78 -0.28 24.32
C CYS A 108 -4.08 -0.67 25.04
N ALA A 109 -4.31 -1.97 25.27
CA ALA A 109 -5.46 -2.47 26.01
C ALA A 109 -5.54 -1.92 27.43
N LYS A 110 -4.40 -1.91 28.14
CA LYS A 110 -4.33 -1.31 29.47
C LYS A 110 -4.67 0.18 29.44
N GLN A 111 -4.05 0.94 28.54
CA GLN A 111 -4.31 2.38 28.42
C GLN A 111 -5.77 2.67 28.04
N LEU A 112 -6.36 1.86 27.16
CA LEU A 112 -7.77 1.95 26.77
C LEU A 112 -8.69 1.68 27.96
N LYS A 113 -8.42 0.63 28.73
CA LYS A 113 -9.17 0.30 29.96
C LYS A 113 -9.07 1.43 30.98
N ASP A 114 -7.86 1.89 31.30
CA ASP A 114 -7.62 2.98 32.25
C ASP A 114 -8.36 4.28 31.84
N ALA A 115 -8.41 4.58 30.53
CA ALA A 115 -9.12 5.74 30.01
C ALA A 115 -10.65 5.57 30.13
N LEU A 116 -11.18 4.38 29.85
CA LEU A 116 -12.60 4.08 29.98
C LEU A 116 -13.05 4.14 31.44
N GLU A 117 -12.24 3.63 32.38
CA GLU A 117 -12.52 3.70 33.82
C GLU A 117 -12.60 5.15 34.29
N LYS A 118 -11.67 6.02 33.88
CA LYS A 118 -11.66 7.46 34.25
C LYS A 118 -12.83 8.25 33.68
N CYS A 119 -13.49 7.73 32.66
CA CYS A 119 -14.61 8.38 31.98
C CYS A 119 -15.95 7.69 32.25
N ASP A 120 -16.01 6.78 33.21
CA ASP A 120 -17.21 6.00 33.56
C ASP A 120 -17.82 5.31 32.33
N GLY A 121 -16.97 4.80 31.43
CA GLY A 121 -17.38 4.13 30.20
C GLY A 121 -17.92 5.04 29.08
N ASN A 122 -17.92 6.37 29.26
CA ASN A 122 -18.39 7.30 28.24
C ASN A 122 -17.35 7.51 27.13
N PHE A 123 -17.54 6.86 25.97
CA PHE A 123 -16.63 6.94 24.83
C PHE A 123 -16.37 8.37 24.32
N THR A 124 -17.39 9.25 24.35
CA THR A 124 -17.23 10.65 23.92
C THR A 124 -16.27 11.40 24.83
N ARG A 125 -16.38 11.18 26.16
CA ARG A 125 -15.44 11.75 27.14
C ARG A 125 -14.05 11.11 27.04
N CYS A 126 -13.99 9.80 26.76
CA CYS A 126 -12.74 9.08 26.53
C CYS A 126 -11.99 9.60 25.32
N ARG A 127 -12.69 10.02 24.25
CA ARG A 127 -12.08 10.42 22.98
C ARG A 127 -10.94 11.43 23.17
N GLU A 128 -11.16 12.47 23.95
CA GLU A 128 -10.13 13.50 24.20
C GLU A 128 -8.98 12.99 25.07
N MET A 129 -9.25 12.09 26.02
CA MET A 129 -8.20 11.45 26.83
C MET A 129 -7.37 10.47 25.99
N LEU A 130 -8.00 9.65 25.17
CA LEU A 130 -7.32 8.69 24.29
C LEU A 130 -6.37 9.41 23.32
N LYS A 131 -6.77 10.57 22.78
CA LYS A 131 -5.87 11.43 21.98
C LYS A 131 -4.60 11.84 22.74
N GLN A 132 -4.69 12.08 24.05
CA GLN A 132 -3.56 12.49 24.89
C GLN A 132 -2.67 11.32 25.30
N THR A 133 -3.21 10.10 25.40
CA THR A 133 -2.44 8.91 25.81
C THR A 133 -1.42 8.45 24.77
N GLY A 134 -1.52 8.94 23.53
CA GLY A 134 -0.66 8.47 22.44
C GLY A 134 -0.96 7.03 22.02
N ILE A 135 -2.13 6.49 22.37
CA ILE A 135 -2.61 5.21 21.85
C ILE A 135 -2.63 5.28 20.33
N THR A 136 -1.93 4.34 19.70
CA THR A 136 -2.05 4.11 18.25
C THR A 136 -3.42 3.49 17.99
N ALA A 137 -4.31 4.22 17.32
CA ALA A 137 -5.65 3.76 16.96
C ALA A 137 -5.65 2.37 16.28
N ASP A 138 -4.56 2.07 15.59
CA ASP A 138 -4.31 0.82 14.87
C ASP A 138 -4.11 -0.42 15.75
N TYR A 139 -4.12 -0.31 17.09
CA TYR A 139 -4.16 -1.49 17.98
C TYR A 139 -5.48 -1.61 18.74
N ILE A 140 -6.43 -0.70 18.51
CA ILE A 140 -7.70 -0.70 19.24
C ILE A 140 -8.49 -1.99 18.98
N PRO A 141 -8.66 -2.48 17.74
CA PRO A 141 -9.39 -3.75 17.50
C PRO A 141 -8.81 -4.92 18.30
N GLU A 142 -7.50 -5.10 18.27
CA GLU A 142 -6.79 -6.19 18.94
C GLU A 142 -6.80 -6.02 20.46
N ALA A 143 -6.68 -4.78 20.92
CA ALA A 143 -6.80 -4.44 22.34
C ALA A 143 -8.20 -4.77 22.86
N LEU A 144 -9.26 -4.53 22.08
CA LEU A 144 -10.63 -4.91 22.44
C LEU A 144 -10.80 -6.44 22.50
N HIS A 145 -10.21 -7.19 21.56
CA HIS A 145 -10.17 -8.66 21.63
C HIS A 145 -9.45 -9.15 22.89
N TYR A 146 -8.32 -8.53 23.23
CA TYR A 146 -7.57 -8.83 24.45
C TYR A 146 -8.40 -8.57 25.71
N LEU A 147 -9.03 -7.39 25.83
CA LEU A 147 -9.88 -7.04 26.96
C LEU A 147 -11.11 -7.94 27.06
N ARG A 148 -11.68 -8.40 25.95
CA ARG A 148 -12.77 -9.39 25.97
C ARG A 148 -12.32 -10.75 26.48
N THR A 149 -11.05 -11.08 26.35
CA THR A 149 -10.52 -12.35 26.87
C THR A 149 -10.12 -12.22 28.34
N THR A 150 -9.58 -11.07 28.75
CA THR A 150 -8.92 -10.90 30.05
C THR A 150 -9.74 -10.12 31.08
N ASP A 151 -10.65 -9.26 30.65
CA ASP A 151 -11.35 -8.28 31.47
C ASP A 151 -12.86 -8.18 31.15
N ASP A 152 -13.46 -9.21 30.53
CA ASP A 152 -14.84 -9.16 30.02
C ASP A 152 -15.88 -8.72 31.05
N ALA A 153 -15.78 -9.24 32.28
CA ALA A 153 -16.69 -8.89 33.37
C ALA A 153 -16.57 -7.41 33.78
N VAL A 154 -15.34 -6.89 33.82
CA VAL A 154 -15.07 -5.47 34.14
C VAL A 154 -15.62 -4.57 33.04
N MET A 155 -15.33 -4.91 31.79
CA MET A 155 -15.82 -4.16 30.62
C MET A 155 -17.34 -4.21 30.51
N THR A 156 -17.96 -5.36 30.75
CA THR A 156 -19.43 -5.53 30.77
C THR A 156 -20.06 -4.69 31.87
N LYS A 157 -19.48 -4.66 33.07
CA LYS A 157 -19.99 -3.81 34.17
C LYS A 157 -19.92 -2.32 33.82
N MET A 158 -18.83 -1.90 33.17
CA MET A 158 -18.57 -0.49 32.85
C MET A 158 -19.40 0.01 31.65
N LEU A 159 -19.57 -0.81 30.62
CA LEU A 159 -20.15 -0.41 29.34
C LEU A 159 -21.53 -1.04 29.06
N GLY A 160 -21.95 -2.01 29.87
CA GLY A 160 -23.23 -2.70 29.73
C GLY A 160 -23.45 -3.30 28.34
N ASN A 161 -24.64 -3.05 27.79
CA ASN A 161 -25.04 -3.58 26.47
C ASN A 161 -24.15 -3.06 25.34
N SER A 162 -23.53 -1.88 25.48
CA SER A 162 -22.62 -1.36 24.46
C SER A 162 -21.43 -2.31 24.26
N TRP A 163 -20.88 -2.90 25.33
CA TRP A 163 -19.79 -3.86 25.22
C TRP A 163 -20.14 -5.12 24.44
N GLN A 164 -21.34 -5.66 24.67
CA GLN A 164 -21.83 -6.85 23.97
C GLN A 164 -22.19 -6.55 22.51
N SER A 165 -22.71 -5.34 22.25
CA SER A 165 -23.05 -4.88 20.90
C SER A 165 -21.85 -4.46 20.05
N LEU A 166 -20.68 -4.24 20.66
CA LEU A 166 -19.44 -4.03 19.92
C LEU A 166 -19.14 -5.31 19.16
N LYS A 167 -19.58 -5.34 17.89
CA LYS A 167 -19.06 -6.26 16.89
C LYS A 167 -17.57 -5.98 16.86
N LEU A 168 -16.79 -6.92 17.36
CA LEU A 168 -15.35 -6.81 17.22
C LEU A 168 -15.10 -6.82 15.73
N ALA A 169 -14.47 -5.75 15.24
CA ALA A 169 -13.92 -5.77 13.90
C ALA A 169 -13.08 -7.04 13.78
N GLU A 170 -13.24 -7.74 12.65
CA GLU A 170 -12.39 -8.88 12.36
C GLU A 170 -10.94 -8.40 12.45
N THR A 171 -10.18 -8.96 13.40
CA THR A 171 -8.76 -8.63 13.48
C THR A 171 -8.09 -9.38 12.36
N GLN A 172 -7.52 -8.65 11.41
CA GLN A 172 -6.72 -9.26 10.38
C GLN A 172 -5.29 -9.42 10.88
N VAL A 173 -4.77 -10.64 10.74
CA VAL A 173 -3.34 -10.89 10.86
C VAL A 173 -2.78 -10.95 9.46
N VAL A 174 -1.93 -9.99 9.14
CA VAL A 174 -1.18 -9.89 7.90
C VAL A 174 0.09 -10.71 7.99
N SER A 175 0.29 -11.60 7.04
CA SER A 175 1.44 -12.49 6.90
C SER A 175 2.27 -12.08 5.70
N LEU A 176 3.59 -12.00 5.88
CA LEU A 176 4.56 -11.94 4.79
C LEU A 176 5.06 -13.35 4.50
N GLN A 177 4.91 -13.81 3.27
CA GLN A 177 5.30 -15.15 2.82
C GLN A 177 6.14 -15.08 1.55
N ILE A 178 7.04 -16.06 1.39
CA ILE A 178 7.79 -16.22 0.14
C ILE A 178 7.18 -17.41 -0.59
N GLY A 179 6.71 -17.17 -1.81
CA GLY A 179 6.33 -18.18 -2.77
C GLY A 179 7.50 -18.60 -3.64
N GLU A 180 7.65 -19.89 -3.87
CA GLU A 180 8.64 -20.45 -4.81
C GLU A 180 7.93 -20.96 -6.07
N LEU A 181 8.40 -20.48 -7.21
CA LEU A 181 7.86 -20.87 -8.50
C LEU A 181 8.49 -22.19 -8.96
N SER A 182 7.66 -23.19 -9.25
CA SER A 182 8.08 -24.45 -9.86
C SER A 182 7.28 -24.69 -11.14
N LYS A 183 7.95 -24.78 -12.30
CA LYS A 183 7.38 -24.95 -13.67
C LYS A 183 6.12 -24.11 -13.97
N ASN A 184 4.95 -24.49 -13.44
CA ASN A 184 3.65 -23.86 -13.64
C ASN A 184 2.84 -23.63 -12.34
N SER A 185 3.45 -23.75 -11.16
CA SER A 185 2.82 -23.53 -9.86
C SER A 185 3.67 -22.63 -8.97
N LEU A 186 3.01 -21.94 -8.05
CA LEU A 186 3.65 -21.19 -6.97
C LEU A 186 3.31 -21.88 -5.65
N GLU A 187 4.33 -22.24 -4.88
CA GLU A 187 4.17 -22.84 -3.55
C GLU A 187 4.53 -21.79 -2.48
N LEU A 188 3.55 -21.38 -1.66
CA LEU A 188 3.78 -20.46 -0.55
C LEU A 188 4.41 -21.19 0.64
N LYS A 189 5.54 -20.66 1.12
CA LYS A 189 6.20 -21.16 2.34
C LYS A 189 5.58 -20.55 3.60
N GLU A 190 6.00 -21.05 4.76
CA GLU A 190 5.62 -20.50 6.05
C GLU A 190 5.91 -18.99 6.14
N PRO A 191 5.05 -18.21 6.81
CA PRO A 191 5.27 -16.78 7.01
C PRO A 191 6.63 -16.47 7.62
N ILE A 192 7.32 -15.51 7.04
CA ILE A 192 8.57 -14.96 7.58
C ILE A 192 8.31 -13.90 8.64
N PHE A 193 7.11 -13.31 8.63
CA PHE A 193 6.69 -12.27 9.54
C PHE A 193 5.17 -12.19 9.55
N ASN A 194 4.61 -11.90 10.72
CA ASN A 194 3.18 -11.66 10.88
C ASN A 194 2.99 -10.40 11.70
N THR A 195 1.99 -9.61 11.33
CA THR A 195 1.61 -8.41 12.06
C THR A 195 0.11 -8.22 12.06
N SER A 196 -0.42 -7.51 13.05
CA SER A 196 -1.81 -7.07 13.02
C SER A 196 -2.01 -5.78 12.20
N LYS A 197 -0.92 -5.11 11.80
CA LYS A 197 -0.96 -3.90 10.99
C LYS A 197 -1.25 -4.22 9.53
N LYS A 198 -2.12 -3.42 8.92
CA LYS A 198 -2.25 -3.36 7.46
C LYS A 198 -0.95 -2.82 6.85
N LEU A 199 -0.55 -3.38 5.72
CA LEU A 199 0.63 -2.96 4.98
C LEU A 199 0.21 -2.18 3.73
N GLU A 200 0.88 -1.06 3.46
CA GLU A 200 0.68 -0.23 2.28
C GLU A 200 1.67 -0.57 1.16
N SER A 201 2.83 -1.12 1.52
CA SER A 201 3.78 -1.65 0.57
C SER A 201 4.68 -2.72 1.14
N ALA A 202 5.15 -3.61 0.26
CA ALA A 202 6.23 -4.54 0.48
C ALA A 202 7.06 -4.62 -0.80
N LYS A 203 8.40 -4.51 -0.69
CA LYS A 203 9.33 -4.52 -1.82
C LYS A 203 10.57 -5.33 -1.49
N VAL A 204 11.00 -6.16 -2.43
CA VAL A 204 12.24 -6.93 -2.34
C VAL A 204 13.39 -6.09 -2.89
N SER A 205 14.54 -6.08 -2.21
CA SER A 205 15.76 -5.43 -2.71
C SER A 205 16.32 -6.16 -3.94
N PRO A 206 16.98 -5.49 -4.90
CA PRO A 206 17.54 -6.12 -6.10
C PRO A 206 18.56 -7.23 -5.84
N THR A 207 19.26 -7.18 -4.71
CA THR A 207 20.18 -8.24 -4.26
C THR A 207 19.47 -9.47 -3.70
N ASN A 208 18.15 -9.42 -3.55
CA ASN A 208 17.31 -10.44 -2.91
C ASN A 208 17.60 -10.70 -1.43
N GLU A 209 18.41 -9.85 -0.79
CA GLU A 209 18.81 -10.02 0.60
C GLU A 209 17.82 -9.39 1.59
N TYR A 210 17.08 -8.37 1.16
CA TYR A 210 16.22 -7.57 2.03
C TYR A 210 14.80 -7.41 1.50
N ILE A 211 13.88 -7.21 2.43
CA ILE A 211 12.50 -6.81 2.18
C ILE A 211 12.22 -5.53 2.96
N SER A 212 11.71 -4.51 2.28
CA SER A 212 11.16 -3.32 2.93
C SER A 212 9.64 -3.42 3.00
N VAL A 213 9.05 -3.07 4.14
CA VAL A 213 7.60 -2.91 4.27
C VAL A 213 7.27 -1.54 4.85
N VAL A 214 6.14 -0.99 4.42
CA VAL A 214 5.53 0.21 5.01
C VAL A 214 4.14 -0.16 5.49
N ASP A 215 3.85 0.11 6.77
CA ASP A 215 2.49 -0.06 7.33
C ASP A 215 1.62 1.20 7.12
N THR A 216 0.33 1.10 7.47
CA THR A 216 -0.62 2.24 7.40
C THR A 216 -0.27 3.42 8.29
N ASP A 217 0.57 3.21 9.31
CA ASP A 217 1.15 4.26 10.15
C ASP A 217 2.39 4.90 9.51
N ARG A 218 2.72 4.49 8.27
CA ARG A 218 3.91 4.89 7.52
C ARG A 218 5.22 4.58 8.24
N ASN A 219 5.24 3.50 9.01
CA ASN A 219 6.47 2.98 9.59
C ASN A 219 7.18 2.10 8.57
N LEU A 220 8.43 2.45 8.28
CA LEU A 220 9.31 1.62 7.47
C LEU A 220 9.98 0.55 8.33
N ARG A 221 9.83 -0.71 7.95
CA ARG A 221 10.62 -1.82 8.50
C ARG A 221 11.41 -2.51 7.41
N ILE A 222 12.59 -3.03 7.77
CA ILE A 222 13.41 -3.88 6.89
C ILE A 222 13.58 -5.26 7.52
N PHE A 223 13.52 -6.28 6.68
CA PHE A 223 13.76 -7.68 6.99
C PHE A 223 14.95 -8.20 6.18
N GLY A 224 15.80 -9.03 6.79
CA GLY A 224 16.74 -9.85 6.04
C GLY A 224 16.09 -11.18 5.68
N VAL A 225 16.11 -11.55 4.40
CA VAL A 225 15.40 -12.74 3.88
C VAL A 225 15.87 -14.04 4.55
N GLU A 226 17.18 -14.17 4.77
CA GLU A 226 17.82 -15.34 5.39
C GLU A 226 17.97 -15.23 6.92
N GLN A 227 17.69 -14.06 7.51
CA GLN A 227 17.98 -13.77 8.93
C GLN A 227 16.70 -13.71 9.77
N ARG A 228 15.80 -14.69 9.56
CA ARG A 228 14.46 -14.72 10.18
C ARG A 228 14.50 -14.60 11.70
N GLU A 229 15.47 -15.26 12.34
CA GLU A 229 15.59 -15.29 13.81
C GLU A 229 15.96 -13.94 14.44
N LYS A 230 16.60 -13.05 13.68
CA LYS A 230 17.01 -11.73 14.20
C LYS A 230 15.87 -10.72 14.24
N GLY A 231 14.69 -11.10 13.73
CA GLY A 231 13.52 -10.24 13.65
C GLY A 231 13.70 -9.07 12.68
N TRP A 232 12.80 -8.10 12.80
CA TRP A 232 12.75 -6.92 11.94
C TRP A 232 13.31 -5.69 12.63
N ARG A 233 13.68 -4.69 11.81
CA ARG A 233 14.16 -3.41 12.32
C ARG A 233 13.29 -2.26 11.85
N ALA A 234 12.74 -1.52 12.81
CA ALA A 234 12.08 -0.25 12.55
C ALA A 234 13.14 0.78 12.13
N LEU A 235 13.03 1.36 10.94
CA LEU A 235 14.01 2.34 10.47
C LEU A 235 13.53 3.78 10.63
N SER A 236 12.25 4.05 10.42
CA SER A 236 11.72 5.41 10.50
C SER A 236 10.22 5.41 10.70
N LYS A 237 9.74 6.40 11.45
CA LYS A 237 8.32 6.76 11.47
C LYS A 237 8.07 7.78 10.36
N VAL A 238 6.93 7.67 9.68
CA VAL A 238 6.42 8.63 8.68
C VAL A 238 7.27 8.76 7.40
N VAL A 239 7.36 7.66 6.65
CA VAL A 239 7.91 7.63 5.27
C VAL A 239 6.80 7.68 4.22
N THR A 240 7.17 7.71 2.94
CA THR A 240 6.26 7.49 1.82
C THR A 240 5.70 6.08 1.80
N THR A 241 4.47 5.95 1.32
CA THR A 241 3.80 4.66 1.10
C THR A 241 4.62 3.73 0.17
N LEU A 242 5.27 4.27 -0.86
CA LEU A 242 5.95 3.51 -1.92
C LEU A 242 7.44 3.89 -2.02
N PRO A 243 8.28 3.47 -1.07
CA PRO A 243 9.72 3.59 -1.19
C PRO A 243 10.23 2.70 -2.33
N ASP A 244 11.43 2.97 -2.84
CA ASP A 244 12.01 2.16 -3.90
C ASP A 244 13.51 1.92 -3.73
N TRP A 245 13.94 0.72 -4.09
CA TRP A 245 15.32 0.30 -3.97
C TRP A 245 16.13 0.80 -5.16
N ASP A 246 17.37 1.22 -4.88
CA ASP A 246 18.36 1.41 -5.91
C ASP A 246 18.59 0.11 -6.69
N ALA A 247 18.49 0.15 -8.01
CA ALA A 247 18.52 -1.06 -8.84
C ALA A 247 19.84 -1.85 -8.75
N ASN A 248 20.94 -1.22 -8.30
CA ASN A 248 22.27 -1.84 -8.27
C ASN A 248 22.80 -2.07 -6.86
N THR A 249 22.17 -1.50 -5.83
CA THR A 249 22.72 -1.48 -4.47
C THR A 249 21.64 -1.73 -3.41
N ASN A 250 22.04 -1.92 -2.16
CA ASN A 250 21.13 -2.03 -1.01
C ASN A 250 20.76 -0.65 -0.43
N VAL A 251 20.65 0.36 -1.28
CA VAL A 251 20.18 1.69 -0.90
C VAL A 251 18.68 1.76 -1.12
N LEU A 252 17.94 2.19 -0.11
CA LEU A 252 16.50 2.41 -0.20
C LEU A 252 16.22 3.91 -0.23
N TYR A 253 15.56 4.39 -1.28
CA TYR A 253 15.13 5.77 -1.38
C TYR A 253 13.73 5.92 -0.79
N VAL A 254 13.58 6.90 0.10
CA VAL A 254 12.30 7.19 0.74
C VAL A 254 12.09 8.70 0.74
N VAL A 255 10.84 9.14 0.65
CA VAL A 255 10.49 10.50 1.02
C VAL A 255 9.90 10.44 2.43
N ARG A 256 10.27 11.33 3.33
CA ARG A 256 9.77 11.33 4.70
C ARG A 256 9.33 12.72 5.12
N GLN A 257 8.44 12.78 6.10
CA GLN A 257 8.00 14.05 6.65
C GLN A 257 9.11 14.68 7.48
N LYS A 258 9.46 15.93 7.16
CA LYS A 258 10.46 16.68 7.93
C LYS A 258 9.77 17.37 9.09
N THR A 259 10.10 16.97 10.32
CA THR A 259 9.58 17.67 11.50
C THR A 259 10.44 18.89 11.76
N ILE A 260 9.91 20.08 11.46
CA ILE A 260 10.55 21.36 11.77
C ILE A 260 9.88 21.92 13.03
N PRO A 261 10.62 22.10 14.15
CA PRO A 261 10.06 22.68 15.37
C PRO A 261 9.38 24.03 15.09
N GLY A 262 8.12 24.18 15.49
CA GLY A 262 7.35 25.41 15.34
C GLY A 262 6.63 25.58 14.00
N GLU A 263 6.83 24.71 13.01
CA GLU A 263 6.07 24.74 11.76
C GLU A 263 4.89 23.75 11.80
N PRO A 264 3.75 24.08 11.16
CA PRO A 264 2.64 23.13 11.02
C PRO A 264 3.17 21.87 10.32
N LYS A 265 2.81 20.70 10.87
CA LYS A 265 3.44 19.42 10.54
C LYS A 265 3.42 19.06 9.05
N ASN A 266 2.61 19.67 8.19
CA ASN A 266 2.18 19.02 6.95
C ASN A 266 2.81 19.52 5.64
N GLU A 267 3.75 20.47 5.65
CA GLU A 267 4.16 21.09 4.37
C GLU A 267 5.47 20.57 3.78
N MET A 268 6.44 20.12 4.59
CA MET A 268 7.77 19.78 4.07
C MET A 268 8.09 18.29 4.19
N GLN A 269 8.44 17.70 3.06
CA GLN A 269 9.01 16.35 2.99
C GLN A 269 10.46 16.43 2.49
N GLU A 270 11.23 15.38 2.72
CA GLU A 270 12.58 15.24 2.19
C GLU A 270 12.78 13.88 1.56
N LEU A 271 13.42 13.85 0.39
CA LEU A 271 13.95 12.66 -0.25
C LEU A 271 15.28 12.31 0.42
N VAL A 272 15.39 11.08 0.92
CA VAL A 272 16.60 10.58 1.58
C VAL A 272 16.98 9.22 1.03
N ALA A 273 18.28 8.94 1.01
CA ALA A 273 18.82 7.61 0.77
C ALA A 273 19.13 6.93 2.11
N LEU A 274 18.66 5.70 2.27
CA LEU A 274 18.93 4.84 3.42
C LEU A 274 19.94 3.77 2.99
N LYS A 275 21.19 3.89 3.45
CA LYS A 275 22.22 2.88 3.22
C LYS A 275 22.06 1.77 4.26
N ILE A 276 21.81 0.54 3.81
CA ILE A 276 21.55 -0.60 4.69
C ILE A 276 22.78 -1.50 4.73
N ASP A 277 23.46 -1.55 5.89
CA ASP A 277 24.56 -2.49 6.18
C ASP A 277 24.17 -3.43 7.32
N TYR A 278 23.56 -4.57 6.99
CA TYR A 278 23.09 -5.52 8.00
C TYR A 278 24.24 -6.24 8.72
N LYS A 279 25.45 -6.29 8.13
CA LYS A 279 26.61 -6.97 8.76
C LYS A 279 27.11 -6.21 9.98
N LYS A 280 26.98 -4.88 10.01
CA LYS A 280 27.44 -4.02 11.11
C LYS A 280 26.32 -3.63 12.08
N GLU A 281 25.50 -4.61 12.48
CA GLU A 281 24.33 -4.37 13.33
C GLU A 281 23.43 -3.22 12.82
N ALA A 282 23.34 -3.12 11.48
CA ALA A 282 22.47 -2.19 10.78
C ALA A 282 22.71 -0.71 11.15
N GLN A 283 23.91 -0.17 10.99
CA GLN A 283 23.99 1.30 10.90
C GLN A 283 23.21 1.75 9.65
N ILE A 284 22.16 2.56 9.87
CA ILE A 284 21.44 3.24 8.78
C ILE A 284 22.08 4.61 8.67
N ALA A 285 22.86 4.82 7.62
CA ALA A 285 23.25 6.17 7.26
C ALA A 285 22.11 6.80 6.45
N TYR A 286 21.59 7.92 6.96
CA TYR A 286 20.66 8.77 6.21
C TYR A 286 21.48 9.78 5.42
N GLU A 287 21.23 9.84 4.12
CA GLU A 287 21.78 10.88 3.27
C GLU A 287 20.63 11.70 2.70
N HIS A 288 20.58 12.99 3.05
CA HIS A 288 19.60 13.92 2.50
C HIS A 288 19.93 14.17 1.02
N LEU A 289 18.92 14.03 0.16
CA LEU A 289 19.06 14.24 -1.29
C LEU A 289 18.34 15.50 -1.75
N ALA A 290 17.09 15.71 -1.34
CA ALA A 290 16.29 16.85 -1.77
C ALA A 290 15.15 17.16 -0.79
N ASN A 291 14.65 18.39 -0.83
CA ASN A 291 13.33 18.74 -0.29
C ASN A 291 12.26 18.46 -1.34
N VAL A 292 11.11 17.96 -0.89
CA VAL A 292 9.97 17.56 -1.72
C VAL A 292 8.70 18.17 -1.14
N HIS A 293 7.86 18.75 -1.99
CA HIS A 293 6.58 19.33 -1.59
C HIS A 293 5.42 18.56 -2.21
N ASN A 294 4.48 18.12 -1.36
CA ASN A 294 3.24 17.45 -1.75
C ASN A 294 3.48 16.29 -2.74
N SER A 295 4.22 15.28 -2.29
CA SER A 295 4.42 14.07 -3.11
C SER A 295 3.23 13.13 -3.03
N ASN A 296 2.88 12.52 -4.16
CA ASN A 296 1.97 11.37 -4.21
C ASN A 296 2.66 10.06 -3.77
N GLN A 297 3.81 10.19 -3.11
CA GLN A 297 4.49 9.16 -2.33
C GLN A 297 5.04 7.95 -3.12
N LYS A 298 4.95 7.96 -4.45
CA LYS A 298 5.60 6.97 -5.32
C LYS A 298 6.98 7.45 -5.78
N LEU A 299 7.96 6.55 -5.61
CA LEU A 299 9.32 6.68 -6.11
C LEU A 299 9.63 5.53 -7.06
N ARG A 300 10.48 5.79 -8.06
CA ARG A 300 11.15 4.74 -8.84
C ARG A 300 12.62 5.07 -9.07
N ALA A 301 13.51 4.15 -8.72
CA ALA A 301 14.93 4.27 -8.99
C ALA A 301 15.34 3.37 -10.17
N THR A 302 16.27 3.83 -11.00
CA THR A 302 16.77 3.08 -12.15
C THR A 302 18.22 2.65 -11.96
N ALA A 303 18.66 1.70 -12.79
CA ALA A 303 20.06 1.27 -12.84
C ALA A 303 21.04 2.38 -13.26
N SER A 304 20.56 3.48 -13.88
CA SER A 304 21.37 4.65 -14.19
C SER A 304 21.61 5.59 -12.99
N GLY A 305 20.99 5.31 -11.83
CA GLY A 305 21.03 6.20 -10.67
C GLY A 305 20.10 7.42 -10.81
N ASP A 306 19.06 7.31 -11.66
CA ASP A 306 18.01 8.29 -11.74
C ASP A 306 16.86 7.91 -10.79
N ILE A 307 16.30 8.89 -10.09
CA ILE A 307 15.13 8.73 -9.23
C ILE A 307 13.99 9.53 -9.83
N TYR A 308 12.86 8.87 -10.07
CA TYR A 308 11.64 9.47 -10.57
C TYR A 308 10.62 9.58 -9.43
N LEU A 309 9.93 10.71 -9.36
CA LEU A 309 8.90 10.95 -8.36
C LEU A 309 7.80 11.88 -8.84
N MET A 310 6.60 11.69 -8.30
CA MET A 310 5.48 12.61 -8.45
C MET A 310 5.42 13.57 -7.28
N ALA A 311 5.53 14.87 -7.56
CA ALA A 311 5.47 15.92 -6.56
C ALA A 311 4.90 17.22 -7.14
N SER A 312 4.45 18.14 -6.29
CA SER A 312 4.20 19.52 -6.72
C SER A 312 5.52 20.24 -7.03
N ASP A 313 6.54 20.05 -6.19
CA ASP A 313 7.87 20.67 -6.34
C ASP A 313 8.99 19.81 -5.72
N VAL A 314 10.22 19.93 -6.27
CA VAL A 314 11.43 19.20 -5.83
C VAL A 314 12.66 20.09 -5.96
N GLY A 315 13.45 20.24 -4.90
CA GLY A 315 14.66 21.08 -4.95
C GLY A 315 15.65 20.87 -3.79
N PHE A 316 16.90 21.31 -4.00
CA PHE A 316 17.99 21.16 -3.02
C PHE A 316 18.00 22.24 -1.94
N ALA A 317 17.69 23.48 -2.31
CA ALA A 317 17.57 24.58 -1.37
C ALA A 317 16.22 24.52 -0.63
N ALA A 318 16.07 25.36 0.40
CA ALA A 318 14.75 25.62 0.96
C ALA A 318 13.81 26.04 -0.19
N LEU A 319 12.82 25.21 -0.48
CA LEU A 319 11.81 25.53 -1.49
C LEU A 319 11.14 26.82 -1.02
N LYS A 320 11.17 27.87 -1.85
CA LYS A 320 10.40 29.08 -1.57
C LYS A 320 8.94 28.65 -1.46
N LYS A 321 8.25 29.06 -0.39
CA LYS A 321 6.81 28.79 -0.24
C LYS A 321 6.11 29.09 -1.55
N SER A 322 5.57 28.06 -2.21
CA SER A 322 4.85 28.25 -3.46
C SER A 322 3.61 29.07 -3.13
N LYS A 323 3.38 30.18 -3.84
CA LYS A 323 2.22 31.06 -3.62
C LYS A 323 0.90 30.46 -4.15
N GLY A 324 0.79 29.13 -4.21
CA GLY A 324 -0.36 28.42 -4.74
C GLY A 324 -0.14 26.92 -4.88
N TYR A 325 -1.23 26.21 -5.15
CA TYR A 325 -1.22 24.77 -5.39
C TYR A 325 -0.65 24.50 -6.79
N SER A 326 0.62 24.10 -6.87
CA SER A 326 1.21 23.67 -8.13
C SER A 326 0.72 22.26 -8.47
N PRO A 327 0.22 22.01 -9.70
CA PRO A 327 -0.22 20.69 -10.09
C PRO A 327 0.95 19.70 -9.98
N VAL A 328 0.67 18.51 -9.46
CA VAL A 328 1.63 17.41 -9.34
C VAL A 328 2.19 17.09 -10.72
N GLY A 329 3.52 17.17 -10.85
CA GLY A 329 4.25 16.80 -12.05
C GLY A 329 5.14 15.59 -11.81
N LEU A 330 5.70 15.05 -12.88
CA LEU A 330 6.73 14.03 -12.82
C LEU A 330 8.11 14.71 -12.84
N TYR A 331 8.93 14.40 -11.84
CA TYR A 331 10.29 14.87 -11.71
C TYR A 331 11.28 13.72 -11.86
N ASN A 332 12.43 14.05 -12.43
CA ASN A 332 13.62 13.20 -12.44
C ASN A 332 14.70 13.88 -11.62
N PHE A 333 15.26 13.13 -10.68
CA PHE A 333 16.37 13.51 -9.84
C PHE A 333 17.57 12.66 -10.23
N ASN A 334 18.61 13.30 -10.75
CA ASN A 334 19.83 12.63 -11.15
C ASN A 334 20.84 12.68 -10.00
N LEU A 335 21.18 11.51 -9.44
CA LEU A 335 22.07 11.42 -8.27
C LEU A 335 23.46 11.98 -8.54
N ALA A 336 24.03 11.70 -9.72
CA ALA A 336 25.39 12.10 -10.06
C ALA A 336 25.57 13.62 -10.14
N SER A 337 24.58 14.31 -10.73
CA SER A 337 24.62 15.76 -10.87
C SER A 337 24.02 16.50 -9.68
N ALA A 338 23.34 15.78 -8.77
CA ALA A 338 22.51 16.37 -7.73
C ALA A 338 21.62 17.47 -8.32
N LYS A 339 20.81 17.12 -9.33
CA LYS A 339 19.85 18.03 -9.96
C LYS A 339 18.50 17.37 -10.15
N ALA A 340 17.45 18.10 -9.81
CA ALA A 340 16.08 17.76 -10.14
C ALA A 340 15.66 18.50 -11.40
N ARG A 341 14.94 17.82 -12.29
CA ARG A 341 14.27 18.43 -13.44
C ARG A 341 12.84 17.95 -13.53
N LYS A 342 11.93 18.87 -13.84
CA LYS A 342 10.55 18.52 -14.15
C LYS A 342 10.50 17.94 -15.56
N LEU A 343 10.12 16.67 -15.67
CA LEU A 343 10.02 15.97 -16.96
C LEU A 343 8.66 16.17 -17.62
N TYR A 344 7.59 16.16 -16.83
CA TYR A 344 6.25 16.25 -17.34
C TYR A 344 5.35 17.07 -16.42
N SER A 345 4.58 17.97 -17.02
CA SER A 345 3.51 18.72 -16.35
C SER A 345 2.20 18.33 -17.02
N PRO A 346 1.27 17.64 -16.31
CA PRO A 346 -0.02 17.33 -16.89
C PRO A 346 -0.79 18.63 -17.14
N SER A 347 -1.68 18.62 -18.13
CA SER A 347 -2.70 19.67 -18.22
C SER A 347 -3.62 19.62 -16.99
N THR A 348 -4.30 20.72 -16.69
CA THR A 348 -5.17 20.82 -15.48
C THR A 348 -6.25 19.75 -15.41
N ASN A 349 -6.70 19.23 -16.56
CA ASN A 349 -7.79 18.25 -16.66
C ASN A 349 -7.30 16.80 -16.81
N GLU A 350 -5.99 16.59 -16.90
CA GLU A 350 -5.40 15.27 -17.03
C GLU A 350 -5.07 14.71 -15.64
N GLY A 351 -4.22 15.41 -14.89
CA GLY A 351 -3.66 14.90 -13.63
C GLY A 351 -2.83 13.61 -13.84
N ILE A 352 -1.80 13.41 -13.03
CA ILE A 352 -1.10 12.13 -13.00
C ILE A 352 -1.60 11.37 -11.77
N SER A 353 -2.05 10.14 -11.97
CA SER A 353 -2.46 9.24 -10.89
C SER A 353 -1.29 8.33 -10.48
N SER A 354 -0.53 7.84 -11.47
CA SER A 354 0.64 6.99 -11.27
C SER A 354 1.60 7.08 -12.47
N PHE A 355 2.79 6.50 -12.30
CA PHE A 355 3.79 6.33 -13.35
C PHE A 355 4.60 5.05 -13.12
N GLU A 356 5.21 4.49 -14.16
CA GLU A 356 6.12 3.34 -14.05
C GLU A 356 7.26 3.46 -15.07
N VAL A 357 8.48 3.08 -14.67
CA VAL A 357 9.68 3.23 -15.50
C VAL A 357 9.98 1.89 -16.18
N SER A 358 10.36 1.90 -17.47
CA SER A 358 10.78 0.68 -18.16
C SER A 358 12.03 0.09 -17.48
N PRO A 359 12.26 -1.23 -17.54
CA PRO A 359 13.39 -1.85 -16.84
C PRO A 359 14.76 -1.29 -17.27
N ASP A 360 14.91 -0.88 -18.53
CA ASP A 360 16.11 -0.21 -19.05
C ASP A 360 16.18 1.31 -18.78
N GLY A 361 15.18 1.87 -18.09
CA GLY A 361 15.13 3.29 -17.72
C GLY A 361 14.86 4.25 -18.87
N LYS A 362 14.58 3.79 -20.10
CA LYS A 362 14.43 4.66 -21.27
C LYS A 362 13.03 5.25 -21.45
N PHE A 363 12.02 4.58 -20.92
CA PHE A 363 10.62 4.98 -21.07
C PHE A 363 9.94 5.12 -19.73
N ILE A 364 8.93 5.99 -19.68
CA ILE A 364 8.09 6.18 -18.51
C ILE A 364 6.64 6.11 -18.97
N ALA A 365 5.91 5.14 -18.45
CA ALA A 365 4.46 5.11 -18.59
C ALA A 365 3.86 6.03 -17.53
N ILE A 366 2.92 6.88 -17.90
CA ILE A 366 2.11 7.67 -16.96
C ILE A 366 0.64 7.34 -17.16
N SER A 367 -0.12 7.31 -16.08
CA SER A 367 -1.57 7.16 -16.09
C SER A 367 -2.24 8.35 -15.45
N SER A 368 -3.44 8.69 -15.93
CA SER A 368 -4.29 9.71 -15.31
C SER A 368 -5.44 9.06 -14.52
N ASN A 369 -6.17 9.88 -13.75
CA ASN A 369 -7.43 9.47 -13.12
C ASN A 369 -8.58 9.27 -14.12
N SER A 370 -8.33 9.39 -15.42
CA SER A 370 -9.35 9.45 -16.47
C SER A 370 -9.13 8.43 -17.58
N GLY A 371 -8.37 7.36 -17.35
CA GLY A 371 -8.13 6.31 -18.34
C GLY A 371 -6.94 6.56 -19.27
N LEU A 372 -6.41 7.78 -19.30
CA LEU A 372 -5.34 8.14 -20.23
C LEU A 372 -4.05 7.45 -19.81
N VAL A 373 -3.40 6.79 -20.77
CA VAL A 373 -2.06 6.21 -20.58
C VAL A 373 -1.14 6.72 -21.70
N LYS A 374 -0.05 7.36 -21.29
CA LYS A 374 0.99 7.89 -22.18
C LYS A 374 2.33 7.23 -21.88
N ILE A 375 3.15 7.08 -22.91
CA ILE A 375 4.54 6.65 -22.79
C ILE A 375 5.44 7.81 -23.16
N LEU A 376 6.32 8.18 -22.23
CA LEU A 376 7.27 9.27 -22.35
C LEU A 376 8.68 8.73 -22.59
N SER A 377 9.51 9.48 -23.29
CA SER A 377 10.96 9.33 -23.26
C SER A 377 11.50 9.84 -21.92
N SER A 378 12.27 9.02 -21.21
CA SER A 378 12.87 9.43 -19.93
C SER A 378 13.95 10.50 -20.11
N LYS A 379 14.56 10.56 -21.29
CA LYS A 379 15.63 11.51 -21.63
C LYS A 379 15.14 12.95 -21.64
N ASP A 380 13.97 13.22 -22.22
CA ASP A 380 13.48 14.57 -22.48
C ASP A 380 12.02 14.82 -22.07
N GLY A 381 11.33 13.80 -21.54
CA GLY A 381 9.94 13.89 -21.11
C GLY A 381 8.92 13.98 -22.24
N LYS A 382 9.35 13.89 -23.51
CA LYS A 382 8.44 13.97 -24.66
C LYS A 382 7.56 12.73 -24.76
N VAL A 383 6.30 12.94 -25.12
CA VAL A 383 5.34 11.85 -25.39
C VAL A 383 5.79 11.12 -26.65
N ARG A 384 6.05 9.82 -26.51
CA ARG A 384 6.34 8.89 -27.60
C ARG A 384 5.07 8.25 -28.15
N SER A 385 4.15 7.85 -27.26
CA SER A 385 2.90 7.18 -27.63
C SER A 385 1.78 7.49 -26.62
N THR A 386 0.54 7.46 -27.08
CA THR A 386 -0.67 7.50 -26.25
C THR A 386 -1.42 6.20 -26.51
N VAL A 387 -1.42 5.29 -25.54
CA VAL A 387 -1.89 3.90 -25.71
C VAL A 387 -3.32 3.69 -25.22
N ALA A 388 -3.82 4.59 -24.37
CA ALA A 388 -5.22 4.66 -23.96
C ALA A 388 -5.67 6.11 -23.93
N GLN A 389 -6.89 6.39 -24.39
CA GLN A 389 -7.45 7.74 -24.45
C GLN A 389 -8.17 8.11 -23.16
N GLN A 390 -8.34 9.41 -22.94
CA GLN A 390 -9.13 9.91 -21.82
C GLN A 390 -10.61 9.49 -21.96
N VAL A 391 -11.14 8.91 -20.89
CA VAL A 391 -12.54 8.57 -20.70
C VAL A 391 -13.08 9.37 -19.51
N LYS A 392 -14.10 10.19 -19.77
CA LYS A 392 -14.72 11.01 -18.73
C LYS A 392 -15.39 10.11 -17.68
N GLY A 393 -15.07 10.30 -16.41
CA GLY A 393 -15.64 9.54 -15.30
C GLY A 393 -15.07 8.13 -15.13
N ALA A 394 -14.11 7.71 -15.96
CA ALA A 394 -13.41 6.45 -15.75
C ALA A 394 -12.37 6.62 -14.65
N GLY A 395 -12.63 6.12 -13.44
CA GLY A 395 -11.58 5.91 -12.45
C GLY A 395 -10.60 4.88 -12.98
N VAL A 396 -9.34 5.27 -13.24
CA VAL A 396 -8.30 4.26 -13.49
C VAL A 396 -8.00 3.61 -12.17
N ILE A 397 -8.27 2.32 -12.12
CA ILE A 397 -7.99 1.56 -10.94
C ILE A 397 -6.52 1.20 -10.98
N TYR A 398 -5.87 0.91 -12.11
CA TYR A 398 -4.52 0.32 -12.11
C TYR A 398 -3.38 1.19 -12.70
N ALA A 399 -2.19 1.15 -12.07
CA ALA A 399 -0.98 1.76 -12.62
C ALA A 399 -0.34 0.85 -13.67
N PRO A 400 0.07 1.36 -14.84
CA PRO A 400 0.65 0.53 -15.89
C PRO A 400 1.94 -0.15 -15.43
N VAL A 401 2.21 -1.38 -15.88
CA VAL A 401 3.41 -2.15 -15.51
C VAL A 401 4.11 -2.73 -16.72
N TRP A 402 5.41 -2.51 -16.79
CA TRP A 402 6.25 -3.04 -17.85
C TRP A 402 6.46 -4.54 -17.67
N ARG A 403 6.29 -5.29 -18.76
CA ARG A 403 6.69 -6.70 -18.83
C ARG A 403 8.17 -6.84 -19.12
N ASN A 404 8.68 -5.99 -19.99
CA ASN A 404 10.08 -5.90 -20.39
C ASN A 404 10.36 -4.49 -20.94
N ASN A 405 11.47 -4.29 -21.67
CA ASN A 405 11.85 -2.98 -22.21
C ASN A 405 10.94 -2.47 -23.34
N ASP A 406 10.13 -3.34 -23.93
CA ASP A 406 9.29 -3.05 -25.09
C ASP A 406 7.79 -3.08 -24.77
N GLU A 407 7.37 -4.04 -23.93
CA GLU A 407 5.97 -4.34 -23.71
C GLU A 407 5.44 -3.72 -22.41
N LEU A 408 4.38 -2.89 -22.54
CA LEU A 408 3.67 -2.25 -21.43
C LEU A 408 2.31 -2.90 -21.21
N CYS A 409 2.04 -3.34 -19.99
CA CYS A 409 0.73 -3.81 -19.57
C CYS A 409 -0.08 -2.67 -18.94
N PHE A 410 -1.32 -2.47 -19.37
CA PHE A 410 -2.18 -1.39 -18.87
C PHE A 410 -3.66 -1.74 -18.95
N GLN A 411 -4.47 -1.00 -18.19
CA GLN A 411 -5.92 -1.06 -18.22
C GLN A 411 -6.45 -0.15 -19.34
N HIS A 412 -7.22 -0.72 -20.27
CA HIS A 412 -7.95 0.04 -21.29
C HIS A 412 -9.42 0.15 -20.89
N VAL A 413 -9.89 1.37 -20.64
CA VAL A 413 -11.30 1.65 -20.32
C VAL A 413 -12.05 2.13 -21.57
N PHE A 414 -13.24 1.58 -21.82
CA PHE A 414 -14.05 1.96 -22.98
C PHE A 414 -15.10 3.03 -22.62
N PRO A 415 -15.22 4.13 -23.39
CA PRO A 415 -16.11 5.26 -23.04
C PRO A 415 -17.59 4.94 -22.81
N ASN A 416 -18.11 3.90 -23.46
CA ASN A 416 -19.56 3.68 -23.57
C ASN A 416 -20.06 2.36 -22.99
N LYS A 417 -19.18 1.57 -22.36
CA LYS A 417 -19.53 0.20 -21.97
C LYS A 417 -19.42 -0.10 -20.47
N ASN A 418 -18.87 0.82 -19.66
CA ASN A 418 -18.43 0.52 -18.28
C ASN A 418 -17.61 -0.79 -18.20
N THR A 419 -16.95 -1.16 -19.30
CA THR A 419 -16.09 -2.32 -19.38
C THR A 419 -14.68 -1.83 -19.52
N SER A 420 -13.74 -2.53 -18.89
CA SER A 420 -12.33 -2.37 -19.18
C SER A 420 -11.69 -3.73 -19.42
N ARG A 421 -10.52 -3.71 -20.04
CA ARG A 421 -9.71 -4.91 -20.31
C ARG A 421 -8.26 -4.63 -20.00
N LEU A 422 -7.52 -5.69 -19.74
CA LEU A 422 -6.08 -5.62 -19.57
C LEU A 422 -5.40 -5.92 -20.90
N GLU A 423 -4.54 -4.99 -21.33
CA GLU A 423 -3.85 -5.03 -22.61
C GLU A 423 -2.33 -5.05 -22.40
N LEU A 424 -1.63 -5.61 -23.38
CA LEU A 424 -0.18 -5.59 -23.52
C LEU A 424 0.16 -4.88 -24.84
N TYR A 425 0.80 -3.71 -24.76
CA TYR A 425 1.22 -2.91 -25.92
C TYR A 425 2.71 -3.05 -26.16
N SER A 426 3.11 -3.32 -27.39
CA SER A 426 4.52 -3.35 -27.83
C SER A 426 4.92 -2.00 -28.45
N LEU A 427 6.03 -1.43 -27.97
CA LEU A 427 6.58 -0.19 -28.53
C LEU A 427 7.16 -0.40 -29.94
N GLU A 428 7.76 -1.55 -30.20
CA GLU A 428 8.40 -1.91 -31.46
C GLU A 428 7.37 -2.07 -32.58
N THR A 429 6.31 -2.84 -32.35
CA THR A 429 5.27 -3.09 -33.36
C THR A 429 4.14 -2.07 -33.34
N SER A 430 4.02 -1.28 -32.27
CA SER A 430 2.86 -0.42 -32.01
C SER A 430 1.52 -1.17 -32.02
N THR A 431 1.54 -2.45 -31.65
CA THR A 431 0.34 -3.29 -31.58
C THR A 431 -0.03 -3.61 -30.15
N THR A 432 -1.31 -3.95 -29.95
CA THR A 432 -1.86 -4.31 -28.64
C THR A 432 -2.43 -5.71 -28.67
N LYS A 433 -2.20 -6.46 -27.59
CA LYS A 433 -2.77 -7.78 -27.33
C LYS A 433 -3.62 -7.74 -26.07
N GLU A 434 -4.86 -8.20 -26.14
CA GLU A 434 -5.70 -8.36 -24.96
C GLU A 434 -5.25 -9.58 -24.14
N LEU A 435 -4.91 -9.38 -22.87
CA LEU A 435 -4.52 -10.45 -21.95
C LEU A 435 -5.74 -11.04 -21.25
N SER A 436 -6.68 -10.19 -20.84
CA SER A 436 -7.83 -10.57 -20.00
C SER A 436 -8.97 -11.27 -20.73
N ALA A 437 -8.86 -11.50 -22.05
CA ALA A 437 -9.95 -12.02 -22.88
C ALA A 437 -10.53 -13.35 -22.37
N ASN A 438 -9.68 -14.20 -21.78
CA ASN A 438 -10.06 -15.54 -21.30
C ASN A 438 -9.82 -15.70 -19.78
N TRP A 439 -9.70 -14.60 -19.05
CA TRP A 439 -9.51 -14.67 -17.60
C TRP A 439 -10.82 -15.02 -16.89
N PRO A 440 -10.77 -15.74 -15.77
CA PRO A 440 -11.93 -15.90 -14.90
C PRO A 440 -12.47 -14.54 -14.46
N SER A 441 -13.80 -14.38 -14.39
CA SER A 441 -14.42 -13.10 -14.01
C SER A 441 -13.94 -12.59 -12.65
N LYS A 442 -13.69 -13.48 -11.68
CA LYS A 442 -13.16 -13.11 -10.36
C LYS A 442 -11.73 -12.54 -10.39
N ALA A 443 -10.93 -12.89 -11.40
CA ALA A 443 -9.62 -12.29 -11.63
C ALA A 443 -9.71 -10.87 -12.23
N ILE A 444 -10.87 -10.51 -12.79
CA ILE A 444 -11.15 -9.22 -13.43
C ILE A 444 -11.81 -8.25 -12.45
N VAL A 445 -12.72 -8.73 -11.59
CA VAL A 445 -13.37 -7.90 -10.56
C VAL A 445 -12.30 -7.32 -9.62
N GLY A 446 -12.41 -6.03 -9.29
CA GLY A 446 -11.44 -5.31 -8.46
C GLY A 446 -10.20 -4.80 -9.22
N ILE A 447 -9.93 -5.32 -10.43
CA ILE A 447 -8.92 -4.77 -11.36
C ILE A 447 -9.59 -3.88 -12.40
N LEU A 448 -10.69 -4.37 -13.00
CA LEU A 448 -11.30 -3.82 -14.20
C LEU A 448 -12.71 -3.23 -13.97
N ASN A 449 -13.38 -3.64 -12.90
CA ASN A 449 -14.69 -3.13 -12.53
C ASN A 449 -14.59 -2.49 -11.15
N GLU A 450 -15.24 -1.34 -10.97
CA GLU A 450 -15.49 -0.80 -9.63
C GLU A 450 -16.23 -1.88 -8.82
N THR A 451 -15.67 -2.25 -7.68
CA THR A 451 -16.45 -2.96 -6.67
C THR A 451 -17.61 -2.05 -6.31
N GLU A 452 -18.86 -2.52 -6.44
CA GLU A 452 -20.04 -1.79 -6.00
C GLU A 452 -19.72 -1.16 -4.64
N SER A 453 -19.71 0.17 -4.58
CA SER A 453 -19.26 0.88 -3.38
C SER A 453 -20.16 0.48 -2.22
N SER A 454 -19.69 -0.38 -1.34
CA SER A 454 -20.41 -0.71 -0.12
C SER A 454 -20.58 0.58 0.68
N SER A 455 -21.82 0.87 1.08
CA SER A 455 -22.17 2.01 1.93
C SER A 455 -21.25 2.15 3.14
N MET A 456 -21.01 3.40 3.54
CA MET A 456 -20.09 3.84 4.61
C MET A 456 -19.94 2.83 5.76
N SER A 457 -18.73 2.30 5.93
CA SER A 457 -18.42 1.18 6.81
C SER A 457 -17.88 1.66 8.17
N LEU A 458 -17.73 0.75 9.13
CA LEU A 458 -17.06 1.02 10.42
C LEU A 458 -15.63 1.58 10.22
N ASP A 459 -14.97 1.24 9.10
CA ASP A 459 -13.65 1.77 8.75
C ASP A 459 -13.70 3.28 8.44
N ASP A 460 -14.79 3.80 7.91
CA ASP A 460 -14.96 5.24 7.68
C ASP A 460 -15.05 6.01 9.00
N MET A 461 -15.75 5.45 9.99
CA MET A 461 -15.80 5.99 11.35
C MET A 461 -14.44 5.90 12.07
N MET A 462 -13.68 4.82 11.85
CA MET A 462 -12.32 4.69 12.39
C MET A 462 -11.33 5.64 11.69
N ASN A 463 -11.53 5.95 10.40
CA ASN A 463 -10.76 6.95 9.67
C ASN A 463 -11.03 8.38 10.17
N GLU A 464 -12.27 8.69 10.60
CA GLU A 464 -12.59 9.95 11.29
C GLU A 464 -11.77 10.09 12.59
N LEU A 465 -11.67 9.02 13.39
CA LEU A 465 -10.86 8.98 14.61
C LEU A 465 -9.35 9.11 14.33
N ARG A 466 -8.84 8.51 13.25
CA ARG A 466 -7.42 8.61 12.84
C ARG A 466 -7.04 10.01 12.36
N THR A 467 -7.91 10.63 11.56
CA THR A 467 -7.61 11.90 10.90
C THR A 467 -7.95 13.11 11.77
N GLY A 468 -8.76 12.93 12.82
CA GLY A 468 -9.21 14.01 13.70
C GLY A 468 -10.09 15.04 12.98
N LYS A 469 -10.58 14.72 11.78
CA LYS A 469 -11.49 15.54 11.00
C LYS A 469 -12.87 14.88 11.01
N PRO A 470 -13.95 15.61 11.36
CA PRO A 470 -15.31 15.10 11.36
C PRO A 470 -15.82 14.80 9.95
#